data_AF-A0A1Q6V080-F1
#
_entry.id   AF-A0A1Q6V080-F1
#
_cell.length_a   1.000
_cell.length_b   1.000
_cell.length_c   1.000
_cell.angle_alpha   90.00
_cell.angle_beta   90.00
_cell.angle_gamma   90.00
#
_symmetry.space_group_name_H-M   'P 1'
#
loop_
_entity.id
_entity.type
_entity.pdbx_description
1 polymer ?
#
loop_
_entity_poly.entity_id
_entity_poly.type
_entity_poly.pdbx_seq_one_letter_code
_entity_poly.pdbx_strand_id
1 'polypeptide(L)'
;MGISVENLNSNFKAYAINKEDREVTVVVKGSSNVVNNLDSKTIKVTVDLSSYTTPGEYDVDVKVTGDDLKLSYESKTKKVKIKIEEK
;
A
#
# COMPACT_ATOMS: atom_id res chain seq x y z
N MET A 1 -0.30 8.71 -3.15
CA MET A 1 -0.95 8.35 -1.86
C MET A 1 0.10 7.74 -0.94
N GLY A 2 0.03 7.99 0.36
CA GLY A 2 0.94 7.36 1.32
C GLY A 2 0.62 5.88 1.55
N ILE A 3 1.63 5.08 1.85
CA ILE A 3 1.50 3.66 2.20
C ILE A 3 1.49 3.54 3.73
N SER A 4 0.50 2.85 4.27
CA SER A 4 0.45 2.49 5.69
C SER A 4 1.04 1.10 5.90
N VAL A 5 1.98 0.99 6.82
CA VAL A 5 2.58 -0.28 7.23
C VAL A 5 1.79 -0.85 8.40
N GLU A 6 1.32 -2.09 8.28
CA GLU A 6 0.64 -2.81 9.36
C GLU A 6 1.47 -4.01 9.83
N ASN A 7 1.27 -4.38 11.10
CA ASN A 7 1.87 -5.55 11.75
C ASN A 7 3.41 -5.61 11.79
N LEU A 8 4.11 -4.48 11.59
CA LEU A 8 5.54 -4.43 11.81
C LEU A 8 5.86 -4.45 13.31
N ASN A 9 6.77 -5.33 13.72
CA ASN A 9 7.26 -5.37 15.09
C ASN A 9 7.97 -4.05 15.44
N SER A 10 7.65 -3.48 16.61
CA SER A 10 8.15 -2.17 17.06
C SER A 10 9.67 -2.04 17.19
N ASN A 11 10.38 -3.18 17.26
CA ASN A 11 11.84 -3.25 17.27
C ASN A 11 12.46 -3.02 15.88
N PHE A 12 11.65 -3.03 14.82
CA PHE A 12 12.08 -2.77 13.46
C PHE A 12 11.42 -1.53 12.89
N LYS A 13 12.10 -0.92 11.92
CA LYS A 13 11.59 0.15 11.07
C LYS A 13 11.55 -0.35 9.64
N ALA A 14 10.43 -0.10 8.99
CA ALA A 14 10.24 -0.37 7.58
C ALA A 14 10.22 0.96 6.82
N TYR A 15 10.93 1.00 5.70
CA TYR A 15 10.88 2.14 4.80
C TYR A 15 10.95 1.68 3.34
N ALA A 16 10.24 2.40 2.48
CA ALA A 16 10.30 2.17 1.05
C ALA A 16 11.70 2.53 0.51
N ILE A 17 12.29 1.61 -0.27
CA ILE A 17 13.63 1.76 -0.83
C ILE A 17 13.62 2.81 -1.94
N ASN A 18 12.71 2.69 -2.90
CA ASN A 18 12.64 3.62 -4.02
C ASN A 18 11.64 4.74 -3.79
N LYS A 19 11.86 5.88 -4.48
CA LYS A 19 10.89 6.97 -4.52
C LYS A 19 9.58 6.54 -5.19
N GLU A 20 9.67 5.67 -6.20
CA GLU A 20 8.51 5.06 -6.87
C GLU A 20 7.74 4.12 -5.93
N ASP A 21 8.44 3.46 -5.00
CA ASP A 21 7.82 2.65 -3.94
C ASP A 21 7.17 3.50 -2.84
N ARG A 22 7.41 4.82 -2.82
CA ARG A 22 6.67 5.77 -1.96
C ARG A 22 5.38 6.24 -2.60
N GLU A 23 5.22 6.06 -3.90
CA GLU A 23 4.08 6.55 -4.68
C GLU A 23 3.39 5.40 -5.42
N VAL A 24 2.37 4.84 -4.78
CA VAL A 24 1.56 3.79 -5.40
C VAL A 24 0.55 4.44 -6.35
N THR A 25 0.52 3.97 -7.59
CA THR A 25 -0.55 4.31 -8.53
C THR A 25 -1.70 3.31 -8.37
N VAL A 26 -2.87 3.82 -7.99
CA VAL A 26 -4.10 3.04 -7.90
C VAL A 26 -4.99 3.40 -9.09
N VAL A 27 -5.45 2.39 -9.81
CA VAL A 27 -6.42 2.49 -10.88
C VAL A 27 -7.77 2.09 -10.31
N VAL A 28 -8.72 3.02 -10.34
CA VAL A 28 -10.09 2.74 -9.88
C VAL A 28 -11.00 2.61 -11.10
N LYS A 29 -11.75 1.51 -11.14
CA LYS A 29 -12.70 1.21 -12.21
C LYS A 29 -14.10 1.12 -11.63
N GLY A 30 -15.06 1.76 -12.29
CA GLY A 30 -16.46 1.67 -11.94
C GLY A 30 -17.31 2.60 -12.80
N SER A 31 -18.58 2.75 -12.45
CA SER A 31 -19.49 3.66 -13.15
C SER A 31 -19.00 5.11 -13.03
N SER A 32 -19.08 5.88 -14.12
CA SER A 32 -18.55 7.25 -14.19
C SER A 32 -19.03 8.16 -13.06
N ASN A 33 -20.31 8.05 -12.66
CA ASN A 33 -20.86 8.82 -11.54
C ASN A 33 -20.25 8.47 -10.19
N VAL A 34 -19.86 7.22 -9.98
CA VAL A 34 -19.27 6.75 -8.73
C VAL A 34 -17.79 7.09 -8.68
N VAL A 35 -17.07 6.89 -9.78
CA VAL A 35 -15.64 7.27 -9.88
C VAL A 35 -15.45 8.78 -9.79
N ASN A 36 -16.33 9.59 -10.39
CA ASN A 36 -16.25 11.05 -10.28
C ASN A 36 -16.59 11.57 -8.87
N ASN A 37 -17.44 10.87 -8.12
CA ASN A 37 -17.76 11.20 -6.72
C ASN A 37 -16.85 10.48 -5.72
N LEU A 38 -15.92 9.66 -6.19
CA LEU A 38 -15.00 8.94 -5.32
C LEU A 38 -14.04 9.93 -4.68
N ASP A 39 -14.05 9.96 -3.35
CA ASP A 39 -13.01 10.65 -2.63
C ASP A 39 -11.79 9.74 -2.51
N SER A 40 -10.67 10.13 -3.14
CA SER A 40 -9.39 9.45 -3.02
C SER A 40 -8.93 9.19 -1.57
N LYS A 41 -9.46 9.93 -0.58
CA LYS A 41 -9.20 9.71 0.84
C LYS A 41 -9.84 8.43 1.40
N THR A 42 -10.88 7.89 0.75
CA THR A 42 -11.50 6.61 1.17
C THR A 42 -10.66 5.42 0.75
N ILE A 43 -9.72 5.62 -0.18
CA ILE A 43 -8.79 4.59 -0.62
C ILE A 43 -7.65 4.51 0.40
N LYS A 44 -7.49 3.34 1.01
CA LYS A 44 -6.41 3.01 1.92
C LYS A 44 -5.47 2.05 1.24
N VAL A 45 -4.18 2.35 1.33
CA VAL A 45 -3.11 1.53 0.78
C VAL A 45 -2.32 0.99 1.96
N THR A 46 -2.44 -0.31 2.22
CA THR A 46 -1.76 -0.99 3.32
C THR A 46 -0.80 -2.04 2.80
N VAL A 47 0.30 -2.24 3.51
CA VAL A 47 1.22 -3.36 3.31
C VAL A 47 1.32 -4.14 4.60
N ASP A 48 1.20 -5.46 4.49
CA ASP A 48 1.36 -6.34 5.64
C ASP A 48 2.82 -6.75 5.78
N LEU A 49 3.43 -6.36 6.89
CA LEU A 49 4.81 -6.72 7.20
C LEU A 49 4.93 -7.73 8.35
N SER A 50 3.83 -8.38 8.77
CA SER A 50 3.84 -9.36 9.87
C SER A 50 4.82 -10.51 9.64
N SER A 51 5.00 -10.88 8.37
CA SER A 51 5.81 -12.01 7.93
C SER A 51 7.31 -11.76 8.06
N TYR A 52 7.71 -10.49 8.22
CA TYR A 52 9.11 -10.09 8.17
C TYR A 52 9.61 -9.76 9.57
N THR A 53 10.47 -10.65 10.07
CA THR A 53 11.05 -10.58 11.42
C THR A 53 12.56 -10.40 11.41
N THR A 54 13.15 -10.28 10.21
CA THR A 54 14.59 -10.14 10.00
C THR A 54 14.89 -8.87 9.21
N PRO A 55 15.96 -8.14 9.55
CA PRO A 55 16.38 -6.98 8.77
C PRO A 55 16.87 -7.42 7.38
N GLY A 56 16.46 -6.68 6.35
CA GLY A 56 16.71 -7.03 4.96
C GLY A 56 15.78 -6.30 4.00
N GLU A 57 15.99 -6.56 2.71
CA GLU A 57 15.16 -6.01 1.63
C GLU A 57 14.14 -7.05 1.19
N TYR A 58 12.86 -6.67 1.19
CA TYR A 58 11.77 -7.56 0.84
C TYR A 58 10.81 -6.88 -0.12
N ASP A 59 10.38 -7.65 -1.12
CA ASP A 59 9.26 -7.29 -1.97
C ASP A 59 7.97 -7.64 -1.23
N VAL A 60 7.15 -6.63 -0.96
CA VAL A 60 5.87 -6.80 -0.25
C VAL A 60 4.72 -6.45 -1.17
N ASP A 61 3.64 -7.21 -1.08
CA ASP A 61 2.45 -6.97 -1.86
C ASP A 61 1.62 -5.82 -1.26
N VAL A 62 1.28 -4.86 -2.12
CA VAL A 62 0.46 -3.70 -1.74
C VAL A 62 -1.00 -4.08 -1.81
N LYS A 63 -1.68 -3.96 -0.67
CA LYS A 63 -3.11 -4.13 -0.57
C LYS A 63 -3.79 -2.77 -0.66
N VAL A 64 -4.75 -2.67 -1.58
CA VAL A 64 -5.59 -1.48 -1.70
C VAL A 64 -6.99 -1.84 -1.26
N THR A 65 -7.51 -1.10 -0.30
CA THR A 65 -8.88 -1.19 0.16
C THR A 65 -9.56 0.15 -0.05
N GLY A 66 -10.83 0.14 -0.44
CA GLY A 66 -11.66 1.34 -0.53
C GLY A 66 -13.00 1.07 0.11
N ASP A 67 -13.65 2.11 0.63
CA ASP A 67 -14.97 1.97 1.25
C ASP A 67 -16.08 1.65 0.24
N ASP A 68 -15.93 2.08 -1.02
CA ASP A 68 -16.93 1.87 -2.06
C ASP A 68 -16.81 0.47 -2.70
N LEU A 69 -17.63 -0.47 -2.24
CA LEU A 69 -17.70 -1.86 -2.76
C LEU A 69 -18.16 -1.96 -4.22
N LYS A 70 -18.75 -0.88 -4.76
CA LYS A 70 -19.20 -0.80 -6.17
C LYS A 70 -18.05 -0.49 -7.13
N LEU A 71 -16.89 -0.11 -6.60
CA LEU A 71 -15.70 0.20 -7.37
C LEU A 71 -14.68 -0.93 -7.25
N SER A 72 -13.97 -1.17 -8.33
CA SER A 72 -12.82 -2.06 -8.36
C SER A 72 -11.55 -1.24 -8.22
N TYR A 73 -10.76 -1.53 -7.20
CA TYR A 73 -9.48 -0.88 -6.95
C TYR A 73 -8.36 -1.83 -7.37
N GLU A 74 -7.58 -1.42 -8.35
CA GLU A 74 -6.41 -2.17 -8.82
C GLU A 74 -5.16 -1.33 -8.61
N SER A 75 -4.20 -1.81 -7.82
CA SER A 75 -2.88 -1.19 -7.77
C SER A 75 -2.09 -1.52 -9.05
N LYS A 76 -1.55 -0.49 -9.70
CA LYS A 76 -0.56 -0.66 -10.77
C LYS A 76 0.77 -1.15 -10.16
N THR A 77 1.12 -0.60 -9.01
CA THR A 77 2.25 -1.03 -8.19
C THR A 77 1.78 -2.11 -7.22
N LYS A 78 1.79 -3.37 -7.67
CA LYS A 78 1.38 -4.52 -6.84
C LYS A 78 2.45 -4.90 -5.81
N LYS A 79 3.72 -4.65 -6.12
CA LYS A 79 4.86 -4.95 -5.26
C LYS A 79 5.68 -3.70 -5.04
N VAL A 80 6.02 -3.46 -3.78
CA VAL A 80 6.95 -2.40 -3.40
C VAL A 80 8.13 -3.00 -2.64
N LYS A 81 9.33 -2.44 -2.86
CA LYS A 81 10.49 -2.82 -2.07
C LYS A 81 10.49 -2.06 -0.76
N ILE A 82 10.37 -2.81 0.32
CA ILE A 82 10.52 -2.30 1.67
C ILE A 82 11.83 -2.84 2.23
N LYS A 83 12.61 -1.95 2.82
CA LYS A 83 13.76 -2.31 3.63
C LYS A 83 13.38 -2.25 5.09
N ILE A 84 13.69 -3.33 5.79
CA ILE A 84 13.46 -3.50 7.21
C ILE A 84 14.82 -3.42 7.90
N GLU A 85 14.92 -2.53 8.88
CA GLU A 85 16.11 -2.38 9.71
C GLU A 85 15.72 -2.39 11.19
N GLU A 86 16.62 -2.86 12.04
CA GLU A 86 16.48 -2.72 13.49
C GLU A 86 16.48 -1.24 13.90
N LYS A 87 15.69 -0.91 14.92
CA LYS A 87 15.37 0.47 15.28
C LYS A 87 16.58 1.30 15.73
#